data_AF-A0A511JR15-F1
#
_entry.id   AF-A0A511JR15-F1
#
_cell.length_a   1.000
_cell.length_b   1.000
_cell.length_c   1.000
_cell.angle_alpha   90.00
_cell.angle_beta   90.00
_cell.angle_gamma   90.00
#
_symmetry.space_group_name_H-M   'P 1'
#
loop_
_entity.id
_entity.type
_entity.pdbx_description
1 polymer ?
#
loop_
_entity_poly.entity_id
_entity_poly.type
_entity_poly.pdbx_seq_one_letter_code
_entity_poly.pdbx_strand_id
1 'polypeptide(L)'
;MRARRVVGPCARTTGDACRPAPLESLVMGSYTEVVLQLTFTPETPDHVLAAFSALAGPVPYGAPPLPAPHQIGDETGIWEPTDEVSTPADDPQPWMHDWPGWLSSSMSVAITPHAQLTWSDMGRWVLSCRWGIKSWPEAIVPALQWLGPYLEGFDQRPIILGYMQYGGDARPTLVWLWQGHITIENLTPEDERN
;
A
#
# COMPACT_ATOMS: atom_id res chain seq x y z
N MET A 1 15.84 -64.16 22.51
CA MET A 1 16.79 -64.27 23.63
C MET A 1 17.97 -63.34 23.37
N ARG A 2 18.30 -62.51 24.37
CA ARG A 2 19.62 -61.90 24.67
C ARG A 2 20.15 -60.80 23.76
N ALA A 3 19.89 -59.58 24.22
CA ALA A 3 20.80 -58.45 24.16
C ALA A 3 22.22 -58.81 24.68
N ARG A 4 23.23 -58.19 24.08
CA ARG A 4 24.47 -57.83 24.79
C ARG A 4 24.88 -56.40 24.40
N ARG A 5 24.86 -55.53 25.42
CA ARG A 5 25.63 -54.29 25.49
C ARG A 5 27.12 -54.62 25.37
N VAL A 6 27.84 -53.79 24.62
CA VAL A 6 29.26 -53.52 24.89
C VAL A 6 29.35 -52.03 25.17
N VAL A 7 29.87 -51.72 26.36
CA VAL A 7 30.16 -50.38 26.86
C VAL A 7 31.67 -50.18 26.79
N GLY A 8 32.10 -49.01 26.34
CA GLY A 8 33.39 -48.41 26.68
C GLY A 8 34.00 -47.60 25.53
N PRO A 9 34.83 -46.57 25.81
CA PRO A 9 34.87 -45.67 26.96
C PRO A 9 34.75 -44.18 26.54
N CYS A 10 34.55 -43.32 27.55
CA CYS A 10 34.64 -41.87 27.44
C CYS A 10 35.98 -41.39 26.86
N ALA A 11 35.93 -40.46 25.92
CA ALA A 11 36.94 -39.41 25.79
C ALA A 11 36.22 -38.06 25.82
N ARG A 12 36.44 -37.30 26.89
CA ARG A 12 36.17 -35.87 26.96
C ARG A 12 37.22 -35.16 26.12
N THR A 13 36.79 -34.32 25.20
CA THR A 13 37.56 -33.17 24.76
C THR A 13 36.60 -32.00 24.54
N THR A 14 36.70 -31.06 25.48
CA THR A 14 36.69 -29.61 25.25
C THR A 14 35.66 -29.04 24.27
N GLY A 15 34.55 -28.55 24.84
CA GLY A 15 34.20 -27.13 24.73
C GLY A 15 34.20 -26.50 23.34
N ASP A 16 33.41 -27.02 22.41
CA ASP A 16 32.87 -26.20 21.33
C ASP A 16 31.44 -25.85 21.68
N ALA A 17 31.24 -24.57 22.02
CA ALA A 17 29.92 -23.99 22.14
C ALA A 17 29.15 -24.32 20.85
N CYS A 18 27.96 -24.89 20.98
CA CYS A 18 26.92 -24.77 19.95
C CYS A 18 26.73 -23.28 19.70
N ARG A 19 27.47 -22.72 18.74
CA ARG A 19 27.14 -21.43 18.17
C ARG A 19 25.78 -21.64 17.53
N PRO A 20 24.73 -20.89 17.92
CA PRO A 20 23.55 -20.86 17.09
C PRO A 20 24.01 -20.48 15.69
N ALA A 21 23.54 -21.22 14.68
CA ALA A 21 23.66 -20.76 13.31
C ALA A 21 23.25 -19.27 13.30
N PRO A 22 23.94 -18.40 12.56
CA PRO A 22 23.43 -17.05 12.36
C PRO A 22 21.97 -17.24 11.95
N LEU A 23 21.05 -16.53 12.64
CA LEU A 23 19.73 -16.33 12.09
C LEU A 23 20.00 -15.86 10.67
N GLU A 24 19.81 -16.76 9.70
CA GLU A 24 19.63 -16.36 8.32
C GLU A 24 18.58 -15.28 8.45
N SER A 25 18.99 -14.05 8.19
CA SER A 25 18.10 -12.94 7.96
C SER A 25 17.04 -13.54 7.04
N LEU A 26 15.87 -13.84 7.60
CA LEU A 26 14.67 -14.00 6.82
C LEU A 26 14.71 -12.75 5.97
N VAL A 27 15.02 -12.90 4.70
CA VAL A 27 14.86 -11.85 3.72
C VAL A 27 13.36 -11.60 3.75
N MET A 28 12.91 -10.78 4.70
CA MET A 28 11.58 -10.22 4.68
C MET A 28 11.59 -9.46 3.37
N GLY A 29 10.79 -9.95 2.41
CA GLY A 29 10.58 -9.20 1.18
C GLY A 29 10.25 -7.78 1.58
N SER A 30 10.99 -6.82 1.05
CA SER A 30 10.82 -5.43 1.40
C SER A 30 9.40 -5.01 1.04
N TYR A 31 8.75 -4.30 1.96
CA TYR A 31 7.38 -3.81 1.79
C TYR A 31 7.35 -2.32 2.08
N THR A 32 6.46 -1.60 1.42
CA THR A 32 6.15 -0.21 1.72
C THR A 32 4.77 -0.14 2.34
N GLU A 33 4.67 0.34 3.59
CA GLU A 33 3.39 0.79 4.12
C GLU A 33 3.04 2.13 3.49
N VAL A 34 1.82 2.26 2.96
CA VAL A 34 1.27 3.45 2.34
C VAL A 34 0.09 3.93 3.18
N VAL A 35 0.10 5.20 3.54
CA VAL A 35 -0.98 5.87 4.28
C VAL A 35 -1.34 7.15 3.54
N LEU A 36 -2.54 7.22 2.98
CA LEU A 36 -3.02 8.38 2.22
C LEU A 36 -4.40 8.84 2.69
N GLN A 37 -4.66 10.13 2.50
CA GLN A 37 -5.97 10.73 2.53
C GLN A 37 -6.15 11.60 1.29
N LEU A 38 -7.10 11.23 0.45
CA LEU A 38 -7.35 11.84 -0.86
C LEU A 38 -8.74 12.49 -0.85
N THR A 39 -8.79 13.80 -1.00
CA THR A 39 -10.05 14.54 -1.09
C THR A 39 -10.41 14.78 -2.55
N PHE A 40 -11.55 14.27 -3.00
CA PHE A 40 -12.02 14.44 -4.37
C PHE A 40 -12.66 15.81 -4.60
N THR A 41 -12.50 16.37 -5.81
CA THR A 41 -13.21 17.58 -6.22
C THR A 41 -14.72 17.30 -6.39
N PRO A 42 -15.59 18.31 -6.22
CA PRO A 42 -17.02 18.17 -6.49
C PRO A 42 -17.35 17.73 -7.92
N GLU A 43 -16.47 18.05 -8.88
CA GLU A 43 -16.62 17.75 -10.30
C GLU A 43 -16.05 16.37 -10.68
N THR A 44 -15.60 15.57 -9.71
CA THR A 44 -15.07 14.22 -9.97
C THR A 44 -16.12 13.38 -10.71
N PRO A 45 -15.78 12.80 -11.87
CA PRO A 45 -16.71 12.01 -12.65
C PRO A 45 -17.21 10.77 -11.89
N ASP A 46 -18.48 10.41 -12.11
CA ASP A 46 -19.12 9.26 -11.47
C ASP A 46 -18.33 7.96 -11.67
N HIS A 47 -17.76 7.74 -12.86
CA HIS A 47 -16.99 6.52 -13.13
C HIS A 47 -15.69 6.43 -12.31
N VAL A 48 -15.12 7.55 -11.87
CA VAL A 48 -13.96 7.56 -10.98
C VAL A 48 -14.42 7.25 -9.55
N LEU A 49 -15.48 7.90 -9.07
CA LEU A 49 -16.02 7.62 -7.73
C LEU A 49 -16.56 6.20 -7.59
N ALA A 50 -17.10 5.62 -8.67
CA ALA A 50 -17.58 4.24 -8.73
C ALA A 50 -16.46 3.21 -8.48
N ALA A 51 -15.21 3.54 -8.79
CA ALA A 51 -14.08 2.67 -8.49
C ALA A 51 -13.88 2.48 -6.98
N PHE A 52 -14.31 3.44 -6.15
CA PHE A 52 -14.11 3.43 -4.70
C PHE A 52 -15.40 3.26 -3.91
N SER A 53 -16.57 3.29 -4.55
CA SER A 53 -17.86 3.35 -3.84
C SER A 53 -18.17 2.11 -3.01
N ALA A 54 -17.58 0.95 -3.33
CA ALA A 54 -17.69 -0.24 -2.48
C ALA A 54 -17.01 -0.07 -1.10
N LEU A 55 -16.09 0.88 -0.96
CA LEU A 55 -15.42 1.23 0.30
C LEU A 55 -16.23 2.21 1.15
N ALA A 56 -17.40 2.64 0.69
CA ALA A 56 -18.19 3.64 1.39
C ALA A 56 -18.79 3.09 2.69
N GLY A 57 -18.57 3.82 3.79
CA GLY A 57 -19.27 3.57 5.05
C GLY A 57 -20.71 4.08 5.04
N PRO A 58 -21.39 4.08 6.21
CA PRO A 58 -22.68 4.75 6.37
C PRO A 58 -22.59 6.22 5.94
N VAL A 59 -23.38 6.60 4.95
CA VAL A 59 -23.37 7.95 4.37
C VAL A 59 -24.32 8.85 5.16
N PRO A 60 -23.88 10.04 5.60
CA PRO A 60 -24.73 10.97 6.36
C PRO A 60 -25.87 11.55 5.51
N TYR A 61 -26.94 11.98 6.18
CA TYR A 61 -28.07 12.64 5.53
C TYR A 61 -27.62 13.94 4.83
N GLY A 62 -27.87 14.05 3.53
CA GLY A 62 -27.53 15.23 2.73
C GLY A 62 -26.27 15.09 1.86
N ALA A 63 -25.52 13.99 1.96
CA ALA A 63 -24.49 13.68 0.97
C ALA A 63 -25.14 13.34 -0.39
N PRO A 64 -24.48 13.65 -1.52
CA PRO A 64 -24.94 13.20 -2.83
C PRO A 64 -24.91 11.66 -2.90
N PRO A 65 -25.80 11.04 -3.70
CA PRO A 65 -25.77 9.59 -3.88
C PRO A 65 -24.43 9.17 -4.51
N LEU A 66 -23.83 8.10 -3.98
CA LEU A 66 -22.67 7.48 -4.62
C LEU A 66 -23.11 6.67 -5.85
N PRO A 67 -22.32 6.70 -6.93
CA PRO A 67 -22.54 5.79 -8.05
C PRO A 67 -22.32 4.33 -7.62
N ALA A 68 -23.02 3.42 -8.28
CA ALA A 68 -22.85 1.98 -8.03
C ALA A 68 -21.40 1.56 -8.31
N PRO A 69 -20.83 0.62 -7.52
CA PRO A 69 -19.49 0.09 -7.81
C PRO A 69 -19.44 -0.53 -9.21
N HIS A 70 -18.27 -0.44 -9.85
CA HIS A 70 -18.04 -1.15 -11.11
C HIS A 70 -18.22 -2.66 -10.93
N GLN A 71 -18.77 -3.30 -11.96
CA GLN A 71 -18.80 -4.76 -11.99
C GLN A 71 -17.43 -5.26 -12.42
N ILE A 72 -16.70 -5.81 -11.46
CA ILE A 72 -15.42 -6.47 -11.68
C ILE A 72 -15.72 -7.82 -12.33
N GLY A 73 -15.30 -8.01 -13.59
CA GLY A 73 -15.51 -9.27 -14.30
C GLY A 73 -14.53 -10.35 -13.84
N ASP A 74 -14.95 -11.63 -13.90
CA ASP A 74 -14.11 -12.79 -13.55
C ASP A 74 -12.81 -12.90 -14.39
N GLU A 75 -12.72 -12.17 -15.50
CA GLU A 75 -11.55 -12.11 -16.39
C GLU A 75 -10.52 -11.05 -15.97
N THR A 76 -10.86 -10.18 -15.00
CA THR A 76 -9.89 -9.30 -14.36
C THR A 76 -9.04 -10.16 -13.43
N GLY A 77 -7.86 -10.57 -13.90
CA GLY A 77 -6.91 -11.34 -13.11
C GLY A 77 -6.44 -10.57 -11.85
N ILE A 78 -5.33 -11.01 -11.25
CA ILE A 78 -4.69 -10.27 -10.16
C ILE A 78 -4.15 -8.95 -10.76
N TRP A 79 -4.93 -7.88 -10.65
CA TRP A 79 -4.52 -6.53 -11.06
C TRP A 79 -3.90 -5.80 -9.87
N GLU A 80 -2.77 -5.14 -10.12
CA GLU A 80 -2.10 -4.29 -9.14
C GLU A 80 -1.65 -2.98 -9.83
N PRO A 81 -1.89 -1.81 -9.22
CA PRO A 81 -1.50 -0.50 -9.73
C PRO A 81 -0.01 -0.18 -9.53
N THR A 82 0.86 -1.18 -9.47
CA THR A 82 2.32 -1.01 -9.28
C THR A 82 3.08 -1.49 -10.50
N ASP A 83 4.18 -0.79 -10.80
CA ASP A 83 5.04 -1.05 -11.99
C ASP A 83 5.63 -2.48 -12.02
N GLU A 84 5.60 -3.22 -10.90
CA GLU A 84 6.06 -4.60 -10.85
C GLU A 84 5.13 -5.61 -11.57
N VAL A 85 3.85 -5.25 -11.79
CA VAL A 85 2.82 -6.18 -12.30
C VAL A 85 2.05 -5.60 -13.48
N SER A 86 1.86 -4.28 -13.54
CA SER A 86 1.14 -3.59 -14.62
C SER A 86 1.87 -2.32 -15.02
N THR A 87 1.85 -1.96 -16.30
CA THR A 87 2.37 -0.65 -16.78
C THR A 87 1.24 0.39 -16.73
N PRO A 88 1.25 1.34 -15.77
CA PRO A 88 0.12 2.25 -15.59
C PRO A 88 -0.09 3.21 -16.78
N ALA A 89 0.95 3.41 -17.60
CA ALA A 89 0.87 4.23 -18.81
C ALA A 89 0.02 3.60 -19.93
N ASP A 90 -0.16 2.28 -19.91
CA ASP A 90 -0.84 1.54 -20.98
C ASP A 90 -2.32 1.25 -20.67
N ASP A 91 -2.80 1.69 -19.50
CA ASP A 91 -4.16 1.46 -19.05
C ASP A 91 -5.06 2.70 -19.28
N PRO A 92 -5.92 2.68 -20.32
CA PRO A 92 -6.80 3.81 -20.61
C PRO A 92 -8.02 3.88 -19.69
N GLN A 93 -8.29 2.84 -18.89
CA GLN A 93 -9.48 2.75 -18.04
C GLN A 93 -9.15 2.18 -16.65
N PRO A 94 -8.25 2.84 -15.89
CA PRO A 94 -7.81 2.32 -14.59
C PRO A 94 -8.95 2.21 -13.57
N TRP A 95 -10.07 2.89 -13.80
CA TRP A 95 -11.26 2.90 -12.95
C TRP A 95 -12.04 1.59 -12.98
N MET A 96 -11.86 0.76 -14.01
CA MET A 96 -12.61 -0.49 -14.18
C MET A 96 -12.07 -1.65 -13.33
N HIS A 97 -10.93 -1.45 -12.67
CA HIS A 97 -10.29 -2.48 -11.85
C HIS A 97 -10.82 -2.52 -10.42
N ASP A 98 -10.51 -3.62 -9.72
CA ASP A 98 -10.89 -3.86 -8.33
C ASP A 98 -10.04 -3.07 -7.34
N TRP A 99 -10.16 -1.74 -7.36
CA TRP A 99 -9.56 -0.87 -6.34
C TRP A 99 -9.94 -1.24 -4.91
N PRO A 100 -11.22 -1.55 -4.59
CA PRO A 100 -11.62 -1.91 -3.24
C PRO A 100 -10.95 -3.19 -2.76
N GLY A 101 -10.92 -4.22 -3.62
CA GLY A 101 -10.24 -5.48 -3.36
C GLY A 101 -8.75 -5.26 -3.11
N TRP A 102 -8.06 -4.56 -4.02
CA TRP A 102 -6.63 -4.27 -3.89
C TRP A 102 -6.27 -3.48 -2.63
N LEU A 103 -7.00 -2.38 -2.35
CA LEU A 103 -6.79 -1.55 -1.16
C LEU A 103 -7.08 -2.31 0.13
N SER A 104 -7.96 -3.31 0.08
CA SER A 104 -8.35 -4.15 1.24
C SER A 104 -7.48 -5.40 1.41
N SER A 105 -6.85 -5.91 0.35
CA SER A 105 -6.15 -7.21 0.32
C SER A 105 -4.69 -7.15 0.74
N SER A 106 -4.28 -6.05 1.35
CA SER A 106 -2.89 -5.66 1.36
C SER A 106 -2.13 -6.08 2.64
N MET A 107 -0.93 -6.64 2.43
CA MET A 107 -0.06 -7.21 3.46
C MET A 107 0.72 -6.12 4.23
N SER A 108 0.15 -5.52 5.28
CA SER A 108 0.95 -4.79 6.28
C SER A 108 1.25 -5.66 7.51
N VAL A 109 2.46 -5.51 8.05
CA VAL A 109 3.02 -6.25 9.20
C VAL A 109 2.46 -5.74 10.54
N ALA A 110 1.74 -4.61 10.55
CA ALA A 110 1.08 -4.10 11.76
C ALA A 110 -0.38 -3.68 11.48
N ILE A 111 -1.32 -4.43 12.07
CA ILE A 111 -2.74 -4.07 12.29
C ILE A 111 -3.51 -3.59 11.05
N THR A 112 -4.03 -4.56 10.30
CA THR A 112 -5.18 -4.55 9.38
C THR A 112 -5.18 -3.47 8.28
N PRO A 113 -5.11 -3.85 6.98
CA PRO A 113 -5.36 -2.89 5.90
C PRO A 113 -6.74 -2.25 6.07
N HIS A 114 -6.83 -0.95 5.83
CA HIS A 114 -8.05 -0.19 6.00
C HIS A 114 -8.18 0.81 4.86
N ALA A 115 -9.28 0.72 4.10
CA ALA A 115 -9.65 1.71 3.12
C ALA A 115 -11.11 2.07 3.30
N GLN A 116 -11.42 3.36 3.25
CA GLN A 116 -12.76 3.86 3.47
C GLN A 116 -13.01 5.11 2.63
N LEU A 117 -14.16 5.14 1.97
CA LEU A 117 -14.70 6.34 1.33
C LEU A 117 -15.73 6.99 2.27
N THR A 118 -15.56 8.27 2.58
CA THR A 118 -16.43 9.01 3.51
C THR A 118 -16.85 10.36 2.95
N TRP A 119 -18.03 10.82 3.35
CA TRP A 119 -18.46 12.19 3.10
C TRP A 119 -18.01 13.08 4.25
N SER A 120 -17.18 14.07 3.96
CA SER A 120 -16.68 15.03 4.93
C SER A 120 -17.69 16.14 5.22
N ASP A 121 -17.54 16.78 6.39
CA ASP A 121 -18.35 17.95 6.79
C ASP A 121 -18.18 19.15 5.84
N MET A 122 -17.09 19.19 5.06
CA MET A 122 -16.83 20.22 4.03
C MET A 122 -17.59 19.93 2.72
N GLY A 123 -18.38 18.86 2.67
CA GLY A 123 -19.15 18.48 1.50
C GLY A 123 -18.27 17.90 0.40
N ARG A 124 -17.35 17.00 0.76
CA ARG A 124 -16.43 16.32 -0.17
C ARG A 124 -16.33 14.84 0.13
N TRP A 125 -16.14 14.03 -0.92
CA TRP A 125 -15.73 12.65 -0.78
C TRP A 125 -14.25 12.59 -0.42
N VAL A 126 -13.92 11.85 0.63
CA VAL A 126 -12.56 11.62 1.11
C VAL A 126 -12.31 10.13 1.15
N LEU A 127 -11.30 9.69 0.40
CA LEU A 127 -10.77 8.33 0.46
C LEU A 127 -9.60 8.32 1.43
N SER A 128 -9.76 7.59 2.53
CA SER A 128 -8.69 7.33 3.50
C SER A 128 -8.23 5.89 3.32
N CYS A 129 -6.94 5.66 3.16
CA CYS A 129 -6.41 4.33 2.92
C CYS A 129 -5.07 4.10 3.61
N ARG A 130 -4.92 2.89 4.17
CA ARG A 130 -3.71 2.34 4.77
C ARG A 130 -3.53 0.91 4.28
N TRP A 131 -2.43 0.66 3.58
CA TRP A 131 -2.14 -0.63 2.95
C TRP A 131 -0.63 -0.81 2.78
N GLY A 132 -0.13 -2.04 2.68
CA GLY A 132 1.20 -2.40 2.21
C GLY A 132 1.31 -2.76 0.71
N ILE A 133 2.38 -2.35 0.05
CA ILE A 133 2.78 -2.88 -1.27
C ILE A 133 4.09 -3.64 -1.13
N LYS A 134 4.28 -4.69 -1.92
CA LYS A 134 5.52 -5.48 -1.92
C LYS A 134 6.56 -4.89 -2.88
N SER A 135 6.77 -3.58 -2.79
CA SER A 135 7.61 -2.80 -3.71
C SER A 135 8.18 -1.57 -3.00
N TRP A 136 9.08 -0.84 -3.67
CA TRP A 136 9.59 0.46 -3.22
C TRP A 136 8.53 1.59 -3.41
N PRO A 137 8.62 2.70 -2.63
CA PRO A 137 7.64 3.79 -2.66
C PRO A 137 7.36 4.40 -4.04
N GLU A 138 8.37 4.54 -4.89
CA GLU A 138 8.25 5.15 -6.21
C GLU A 138 7.32 4.34 -7.15
N ALA A 139 7.16 3.03 -6.94
CA ALA A 139 6.44 2.14 -7.85
C ALA A 139 4.92 2.40 -7.93
N ILE A 140 4.33 3.00 -6.90
CA ILE A 140 2.88 3.33 -6.87
C ILE A 140 2.59 4.74 -7.41
N VAL A 141 3.62 5.60 -7.52
CA VAL A 141 3.45 7.00 -7.94
C VAL A 141 2.75 7.12 -9.30
N PRO A 142 3.10 6.34 -10.34
CA PRO A 142 2.41 6.44 -11.64
C PRO A 142 0.91 6.17 -11.55
N ALA A 143 0.47 5.20 -10.75
CA ALA A 143 -0.95 4.93 -10.59
C ALA A 143 -1.67 5.99 -9.75
N LEU A 144 -0.99 6.56 -8.74
CA LEU A 144 -1.55 7.70 -8.02
C LEU A 144 -1.80 8.89 -8.96
N GLN A 145 -0.97 9.09 -10.01
CA GLN A 145 -1.18 10.17 -10.98
C GLN A 145 -2.53 10.09 -11.69
N TRP A 146 -3.12 8.90 -11.86
CA TRP A 146 -4.46 8.78 -12.42
C TRP A 146 -5.49 9.56 -11.59
N LEU A 147 -5.33 9.58 -10.27
CA LEU A 147 -6.24 10.26 -9.35
C LEU A 147 -6.02 11.77 -9.33
N GLY A 148 -4.78 12.22 -9.57
CA GLY A 148 -4.35 13.62 -9.45
C GLY A 148 -5.39 14.63 -9.94
N PRO A 149 -5.82 14.59 -11.22
CA PRO A 149 -6.76 15.56 -11.80
C PRO A 149 -8.12 15.68 -11.08
N TYR A 150 -8.47 14.69 -10.25
CA TYR A 150 -9.72 14.62 -9.51
C TYR A 150 -9.57 14.98 -8.03
N LEU A 151 -8.38 15.35 -7.58
CA LEU A 151 -8.11 15.70 -6.18
C LEU A 151 -8.17 17.20 -5.93
N GLU A 152 -8.66 17.59 -4.76
CA GLU A 152 -8.64 18.97 -4.33
C GLU A 152 -7.22 19.51 -4.21
N GLY A 153 -7.02 20.74 -4.69
CA GLY A 153 -5.77 21.47 -4.60
C GLY A 153 -4.70 21.08 -5.62
N PHE A 154 -5.05 20.24 -6.60
CA PHE A 154 -4.22 19.88 -7.75
C PHE A 154 -3.47 21.07 -8.37
N ASP A 155 -4.14 22.22 -8.52
CA ASP A 155 -3.58 23.39 -9.23
C ASP A 155 -3.19 24.58 -8.33
N GLN A 156 -3.21 24.45 -7.00
CA GLN A 156 -3.13 25.63 -6.12
C GLN A 156 -1.86 25.72 -5.27
N ARG A 157 -1.67 24.78 -4.35
CA ARG A 157 -0.60 24.80 -3.34
C ARG A 157 -0.11 23.38 -3.09
N PRO A 158 1.15 23.18 -2.64
CA PRO A 158 1.58 21.87 -2.18
C PRO A 158 0.67 21.37 -1.07
N ILE A 159 0.12 20.16 -1.25
CA ILE A 159 -0.69 19.46 -0.26
C ILE A 159 -0.01 18.13 0.05
N ILE A 160 0.16 17.83 1.34
CA ILE A 160 0.56 16.48 1.76
C ILE A 160 -0.67 15.58 1.66
N LEU A 161 -0.60 14.57 0.80
CA LEU A 161 -1.61 13.53 0.67
C LEU A 161 -1.42 12.41 1.70
N GLY A 162 -0.20 12.23 2.20
CA GLY A 162 0.13 11.22 3.19
C GLY A 162 1.61 10.86 3.20
N TYR A 163 1.92 9.61 3.56
CA TYR A 163 3.29 9.12 3.64
C TYR A 163 3.39 7.64 3.26
N MET A 164 4.61 7.23 2.97
CA MET A 164 5.01 5.86 2.69
C MET A 164 6.21 5.48 3.55
N GLN A 165 6.20 4.31 4.17
CA GLN A 165 7.29 3.81 5.00
C GLN A 165 7.81 2.49 4.42
N TYR A 166 8.98 2.53 3.81
CA TYR A 166 9.66 1.33 3.31
C TYR A 166 10.32 0.57 4.46
N GLY A 167 10.18 -0.75 4.46
CA GLY A 167 10.77 -1.67 5.43
C GLY A 167 12.29 -1.70 5.32
N GLY A 168 12.95 -0.74 5.95
CA GLY A 168 14.39 -0.55 5.88
C GLY A 168 14.83 0.91 6.02
N ASP A 169 13.93 1.85 5.73
CA ASP A 169 14.19 3.28 5.82
C ASP A 169 13.98 3.80 7.25
N ALA A 170 14.85 4.70 7.72
CA ALA A 170 14.76 5.29 9.06
C ALA A 170 13.59 6.29 9.20
N ARG A 171 13.16 6.87 8.07
CA ARG A 171 12.13 7.91 8.01
C ARG A 171 11.18 7.65 6.84
N PRO A 172 9.94 8.17 6.89
CA PRO A 172 9.00 7.97 5.81
C PRO A 172 9.34 8.86 4.61
N THR A 173 8.79 8.46 3.47
CA THR A 173 8.67 9.27 2.26
C THR A 173 7.33 10.00 2.30
N LEU A 174 7.32 11.32 2.15
CA LEU A 174 6.08 12.10 2.07
C LEU A 174 5.52 12.05 0.66
N VAL A 175 4.18 12.05 0.56
CA VAL A 175 3.46 12.09 -0.72
C VAL A 175 2.81 13.45 -0.87
N TRP A 176 3.15 14.13 -1.95
CA TRP A 176 2.74 15.50 -2.22
C TRP A 176 1.85 15.56 -3.45
N LEU A 177 0.87 16.46 -3.43
CA LEU A 177 0.19 16.95 -4.62
C LEU A 177 0.61 18.40 -4.86
N TRP A 178 1.25 18.66 -6.00
CA TRP A 178 1.74 19.99 -6.34
C TRP A 178 1.81 20.20 -7.85
N GLN A 179 1.27 21.33 -8.34
CA GLN A 179 1.32 21.74 -9.76
C GLN A 179 0.82 20.66 -10.73
N GLY A 180 -0.29 20.01 -10.39
CA GLY A 180 -0.88 18.98 -11.24
C GLY A 180 -0.12 17.65 -11.22
N HIS A 181 0.77 17.44 -10.26
CA HIS A 181 1.56 16.22 -10.15
C HIS A 181 1.58 15.69 -8.74
N ILE A 182 1.49 14.37 -8.61
CA ILE A 182 1.86 13.68 -7.38
C ILE A 182 3.37 13.44 -7.37
N THR A 183 4.04 13.91 -6.32
CA THR A 183 5.48 13.72 -6.14
C THR A 183 5.75 13.13 -4.78
N ILE A 184 6.99 12.67 -4.58
CA ILE A 184 7.42 12.13 -3.31
C ILE A 184 8.67 12.86 -2.81
N GLU A 185 8.82 12.93 -1.49
CA GLU A 185 9.98 13.49 -0.83
C GLU A 185 10.49 12.45 0.18
N ASN A 186 11.66 11.86 -0.08
CA ASN A 186 12.28 10.93 0.85
C ASN A 186 12.97 11.70 1.97
N LEU A 187 12.54 11.50 3.22
CA LEU A 187 13.14 12.14 4.38
C LEU A 187 14.36 11.39 4.92
N THR A 188 14.58 10.13 4.48
CA THR A 188 15.76 9.32 4.80
C THR A 188 16.95 9.81 3.96
N PRO A 189 18.03 10.28 4.61
CA PRO A 189 19.25 10.67 3.91
C PRO A 189 19.80 9.52 3.04
N GLU A 190 20.39 9.86 1.88
CA GLU A 190 20.91 8.84 0.94
C GLU A 190 21.98 7.94 1.56
N ASP A 191 22.77 8.46 2.50
CA ASP A 191 23.82 7.75 3.24
C ASP A 191 23.28 6.82 4.35
N GLU A 192 21.99 6.93 4.68
CA GLU A 192 21.28 6.07 5.64
C GLU A 192 20.42 4.99 4.95
N ARG A 193 20.39 4.94 3.61
CA ARG A 193 19.65 3.90 2.87
C ARG A 193 20.43 2.58 2.87
N ASN A 194 19.78 1.51 3.34
CA ASN A 194 20.33 0.15 3.40
C ASN A 194 20.36 -0.54 2.04
#